data_AF-A0A4Y9QHN0-F1
#
_entry.id   AF-A0A4Y9QHN0-F1
#
_cell.length_a   1.000
_cell.length_b   1.000
_cell.length_c   1.000
_cell.angle_alpha   90.00
_cell.angle_beta   90.00
_cell.angle_gamma   90.00
#
_symmetry.space_group_name_H-M   'P 1'
#
loop_
_entity.id
_entity.type
_entity.pdbx_description
1 polymer ?
#
loop_
_entity_poly.entity_id
_entity_poly.type
_entity_poly.pdbx_seq_one_letter_code
_entity_poly.pdbx_strand_id
1 'polypeptide(L)'
;MGSGRSASSPAERPGTGTGKTAAVTGELQATVAGRIPGAAALGLLAPPSVPLVPAVDLADPAWVTRAVRGGRTVERRVTATVWWYSVSTVLLTPALAGLVTGVPLSARLSDLAVAFRPDGLPVAAVSSGAGGDLGAELRETLTAVVPAVAAVGRMRERPLWAIATDSIANQLLALGRALGNVPAATAHAAPLAAAIGAPLPVPRYVDVAGARFTQRASCCLMVELPGGSLCTSCPHRLPAEREALLEQAARWF
;
A
#
# COMPACT_ATOMS: atom_id res chain seq x y z
N MET A 1 -15.05 37.42 64.18
CA MET A 1 -14.27 37.71 62.96
C MET A 1 -14.70 36.73 61.87
N GLY A 2 -15.27 37.25 60.76
CA GLY A 2 -15.53 36.59 59.46
C GLY A 2 -16.37 35.30 59.45
N SER A 3 -17.70 35.34 59.31
CA SER A 3 -18.47 35.42 58.04
C SER A 3 -17.99 34.48 56.92
N GLY A 4 -18.64 33.32 56.79
CA GLY A 4 -18.65 32.49 55.59
C GLY A 4 -20.06 31.97 55.32
N ARG A 5 -20.84 32.70 54.52
CA ARG A 5 -22.19 32.32 54.08
C ARG A 5 -22.06 31.33 52.92
N SER A 6 -22.59 30.12 53.08
CA SER A 6 -22.90 29.22 51.98
C SER A 6 -24.12 29.76 51.22
N ALA A 7 -23.95 30.00 49.92
CA ALA A 7 -25.05 30.23 48.99
C ALA A 7 -25.00 29.14 47.93
N SER A 8 -26.16 28.52 47.71
CA SER A 8 -26.42 27.54 46.66
C SER A 8 -26.97 28.23 45.40
N SER A 9 -26.83 27.51 44.27
CA SER A 9 -27.47 27.69 42.94
C SER A 9 -26.87 28.68 41.94
N PRO A 10 -27.09 28.51 40.60
CA PRO A 10 -27.69 27.38 39.86
C PRO A 10 -26.88 26.93 38.61
N ALA A 11 -27.44 25.96 37.90
CA ALA A 11 -26.99 25.36 36.65
C ALA A 11 -26.77 26.37 35.51
N GLU A 12 -25.69 26.15 34.73
CA GLU A 12 -25.52 26.73 33.41
C GLU A 12 -24.77 25.74 32.48
N ARG A 13 -25.52 25.18 31.52
CA ARG A 13 -25.04 24.82 30.18
C ARG A 13 -25.86 25.72 29.24
N PRO A 14 -25.34 26.24 28.10
CA PRO A 14 -24.53 25.50 27.14
C PRO A 14 -23.40 26.30 26.43
N GLY A 15 -22.38 25.59 25.96
CA GLY A 15 -21.37 26.12 25.05
C GLY A 15 -21.12 25.11 23.95
N THR A 16 -21.99 25.07 22.94
CA THR A 16 -21.78 24.38 21.67
C THR A 16 -20.65 25.05 20.90
N GLY A 17 -19.42 24.63 21.20
CA GLY A 17 -18.25 24.91 20.36
C GLY A 17 -18.26 23.98 19.16
N THR A 18 -18.92 24.39 18.08
CA THR A 18 -18.79 23.78 16.75
C THR A 18 -17.37 24.03 16.22
N GLY A 19 -16.44 23.15 16.56
CA GLY A 19 -15.14 23.03 15.91
C GLY A 19 -15.28 22.39 14.53
N LYS A 20 -15.60 23.20 13.52
CA LYS A 20 -15.45 22.84 12.11
C LYS A 20 -13.95 22.79 11.77
N THR A 21 -13.33 21.61 11.85
CA THR A 21 -12.01 21.33 11.23
C THR A 21 -11.83 19.82 10.97
N ALA A 22 -12.85 19.17 10.39
CA ALA A 22 -12.80 17.73 10.07
C ALA A 22 -13.30 17.39 8.65
N ALA A 23 -13.16 18.32 7.69
CA ALA A 23 -13.62 18.13 6.31
C ALA A 23 -12.50 18.16 5.24
N VAL A 24 -11.25 18.46 5.62
CA VAL A 24 -10.14 18.68 4.65
C VAL A 24 -9.40 17.38 4.28
N THR A 25 -9.68 16.26 4.95
CA THR A 25 -8.83 15.06 4.91
C THR A 25 -9.07 14.14 3.70
N GLY A 26 -10.31 14.06 3.19
CA GLY A 26 -10.63 13.27 1.99
C GLY A 26 -10.42 14.00 0.66
N GLU A 27 -10.30 15.33 0.67
CA GLU A 27 -10.25 16.16 -0.55
C GLU A 27 -8.93 15.98 -1.32
N LEU A 28 -7.82 15.77 -0.62
CA LEU A 28 -6.52 15.53 -1.27
C LEU A 28 -6.51 14.19 -2.02
N GLN A 29 -7.01 13.12 -1.40
CA GLN A 29 -7.16 11.80 -2.04
C GLN A 29 -8.04 11.90 -3.28
N ALA A 30 -9.19 12.58 -3.17
CA ALA A 30 -10.10 12.78 -4.30
C ALA A 30 -9.43 13.58 -5.43
N THR A 31 -8.64 14.61 -5.08
CA THR A 31 -7.86 15.40 -6.04
C THR A 31 -6.84 14.55 -6.79
N VAL A 32 -6.08 13.72 -6.07
CA VAL A 32 -5.10 12.80 -6.66
C VAL A 32 -5.79 11.79 -7.57
N ALA A 33 -6.86 11.14 -7.08
CA ALA A 33 -7.63 10.17 -7.86
C ALA A 33 -8.23 10.80 -9.13
N GLY A 34 -8.71 12.05 -9.05
CA GLY A 34 -9.25 12.78 -10.20
C GLY A 34 -8.22 13.10 -11.29
N ARG A 35 -6.92 13.08 -10.97
CA ARG A 35 -5.82 13.27 -11.94
C ARG A 35 -5.39 11.98 -12.64
N ILE A 36 -5.84 10.81 -12.18
CA ILE A 36 -5.34 9.52 -12.63
C ILE A 36 -6.45 8.77 -13.37
N PRO A 37 -6.35 8.61 -14.71
CA PRO A 37 -7.25 7.75 -15.47
C PRO A 37 -7.29 6.34 -14.89
N GLY A 38 -8.49 5.83 -14.62
CA GLY A 38 -8.65 4.49 -14.05
C GLY A 38 -8.23 4.36 -12.57
N ALA A 39 -8.22 5.45 -11.80
CA ALA A 39 -7.86 5.45 -10.37
C ALA A 39 -8.53 4.33 -9.54
N ALA A 40 -9.80 4.00 -9.81
CA ALA A 40 -10.49 2.90 -9.14
C ALA A 40 -9.81 1.53 -9.40
N ALA A 41 -9.39 1.25 -10.64
CA ALA A 41 -8.71 0.00 -11.00
C ALA A 41 -7.30 -0.09 -10.40
N LEU A 42 -6.69 1.04 -10.05
CA LEU A 42 -5.42 1.12 -9.35
C LEU A 42 -5.57 1.06 -7.82
N GLY A 43 -6.80 0.97 -7.29
CA GLY A 43 -7.04 0.88 -5.85
C GLY A 43 -6.93 2.22 -5.12
N LEU A 44 -7.10 3.35 -5.81
CA LEU A 44 -7.13 4.69 -5.20
C LEU A 44 -8.51 5.12 -4.71
N LEU A 45 -9.55 4.37 -5.08
CA LEU A 45 -10.93 4.62 -4.67
C LEU A 45 -11.50 3.37 -4.02
N ALA A 46 -11.87 3.49 -2.75
CA ALA A 46 -12.56 2.43 -2.03
C ALA A 46 -13.98 2.26 -2.60
N PRO A 47 -14.40 1.02 -2.95
CA PRO A 47 -15.78 0.80 -3.35
C PRO A 47 -16.74 1.16 -2.19
N PRO A 48 -17.88 1.83 -2.45
CA PRO A 48 -18.75 2.37 -1.39
C PRO A 48 -19.27 1.33 -0.38
N SER A 49 -19.41 0.08 -0.79
CA SER A 49 -19.93 -1.02 0.03
C SER A 49 -18.85 -1.83 0.75
N VAL A 50 -17.57 -1.48 0.56
CA VAL A 50 -16.45 -2.24 1.13
C VAL A 50 -15.93 -1.52 2.37
N PRO A 51 -15.93 -2.18 3.55
CA PRO A 51 -15.47 -1.55 4.78
C PRO A 51 -13.98 -1.20 4.70
N LEU A 52 -13.64 -0.04 5.25
CA LEU A 52 -12.27 0.40 5.46
C LEU A 52 -11.77 -0.10 6.80
N VAL A 53 -10.58 -0.71 6.79
CA VAL A 53 -9.82 -1.09 7.98
C VAL A 53 -8.72 -0.06 8.19
N PRO A 54 -8.57 0.52 9.40
CA PRO A 54 -7.43 1.37 9.74
C PRO A 54 -6.11 0.66 9.48
N ALA A 55 -5.16 1.30 8.77
CA ALA A 55 -3.91 0.63 8.41
C ALA A 55 -3.01 0.33 9.61
N VAL A 56 -3.22 1.01 10.75
CA VAL A 56 -2.55 0.68 12.03
C VAL A 56 -2.78 -0.77 12.47
N ASP A 57 -3.92 -1.38 12.10
CA ASP A 57 -4.22 -2.78 12.41
C ASP A 57 -3.26 -3.75 11.69
N LEU A 58 -2.66 -3.34 10.56
CA LEU A 58 -1.70 -4.14 9.81
C LEU A 58 -0.39 -4.37 10.60
N ALA A 59 -0.13 -3.56 11.63
CA ALA A 59 1.01 -3.73 12.53
C ALA A 59 0.70 -4.63 13.75
N ASP A 60 -0.55 -5.08 13.92
CA ASP A 60 -0.92 -6.03 14.98
C ASP A 60 -0.87 -7.49 14.46
N PRO A 61 0.06 -8.34 14.94
CA PRO A 61 0.14 -9.75 14.54
C PRO A 61 -1.15 -10.55 14.79
N ALA A 62 -1.93 -10.19 15.82
CA ALA A 62 -3.19 -10.87 16.13
C ALA A 62 -4.26 -10.53 15.09
N TRP A 63 -4.33 -9.26 14.66
CA TRP A 63 -5.17 -8.85 13.55
C TRP A 63 -4.72 -9.48 12.23
N VAL A 64 -3.42 -9.44 11.90
CA VAL A 64 -2.88 -10.05 10.69
C VAL A 64 -3.16 -11.55 10.65
N THR A 65 -3.07 -12.25 11.77
CA THR A 65 -3.44 -13.68 11.87
C THR A 65 -4.89 -13.93 11.46
N ARG A 66 -5.83 -13.03 11.80
CA ARG A 66 -7.24 -13.16 11.42
C ARG A 66 -7.49 -12.80 9.96
N ALA A 67 -6.70 -11.88 9.40
CA ALA A 67 -6.80 -11.41 8.03
C ALA A 67 -6.15 -12.38 7.02
N VAL A 68 -5.04 -13.01 7.39
CA VAL A 68 -4.36 -14.07 6.63
C VAL A 68 -5.19 -15.36 6.74
N ARG A 69 -6.35 -15.40 6.08
CA ARG A 69 -7.19 -16.60 6.00
C ARG A 69 -6.72 -17.48 4.84
N GLY A 70 -5.92 -18.49 5.17
CA GLY A 70 -5.63 -19.60 4.27
C GLY A 70 -6.58 -20.77 4.52
N GLY A 71 -6.85 -21.58 3.49
CA GLY A 71 -7.38 -22.92 3.72
C GLY A 71 -6.42 -23.72 4.59
N ARG A 72 -6.93 -24.65 5.42
CA ARG A 72 -6.12 -25.47 6.35
C ARG A 72 -4.96 -26.25 5.70
N THR A 73 -4.95 -26.33 4.37
CA THR A 73 -4.01 -27.09 3.55
C THR A 73 -2.82 -26.29 3.03
N VAL A 74 -2.82 -24.95 3.14
CA VAL A 74 -1.72 -24.10 2.64
C VAL A 74 -0.78 -23.71 3.78
N GLU A 75 0.53 -23.75 3.51
CA GLU A 75 1.54 -23.35 4.49
C GLU A 75 1.38 -21.87 4.89
N ARG A 76 1.47 -21.58 6.20
CA ARG A 76 1.34 -20.20 6.73
C ARG A 76 2.26 -19.21 6.05
N ARG A 77 3.49 -19.63 5.75
CA ARG A 77 4.48 -18.82 5.03
C ARG A 77 3.95 -18.36 3.68
N VAL A 78 3.37 -19.27 2.91
CA VAL A 78 2.80 -18.98 1.58
C VAL A 78 1.63 -18.02 1.73
N THR A 79 0.66 -18.31 2.61
CA THR A 79 -0.51 -17.45 2.79
C THR A 79 -0.13 -16.05 3.26
N ALA A 80 0.77 -15.91 4.24
CA ALA A 80 1.22 -14.62 4.73
C ALA A 80 2.00 -13.82 3.65
N THR A 81 2.82 -14.51 2.85
CA THR A 81 3.59 -13.87 1.77
C THR A 81 2.67 -13.36 0.65
N VAL A 82 1.70 -14.16 0.21
CA VAL A 82 0.74 -13.75 -0.81
C VAL A 82 -0.16 -12.63 -0.29
N TRP A 83 -0.63 -12.74 0.95
CA TRP A 83 -1.41 -11.69 1.59
C TRP A 83 -0.63 -10.37 1.65
N TRP A 84 0.64 -10.42 2.04
CA TRP A 84 1.50 -9.23 2.04
C TRP A 84 1.68 -8.65 0.64
N TYR A 85 1.97 -9.48 -0.36
CA TYR A 85 2.07 -9.05 -1.75
C TYR A 85 0.80 -8.29 -2.21
N SER A 86 -0.38 -8.77 -1.84
CA SER A 86 -1.66 -8.13 -2.17
C SER A 86 -1.85 -6.82 -1.41
N VAL A 87 -1.62 -6.81 -0.09
CA VAL A 87 -1.82 -5.62 0.76
C VAL A 87 -0.80 -4.54 0.44
N SER A 88 0.49 -4.85 0.33
CA SER A 88 1.54 -3.88 0.00
C SER A 88 1.31 -3.23 -1.36
N THR A 89 0.67 -3.94 -2.29
CA THR A 89 0.34 -3.40 -3.60
C THR A 89 -0.67 -2.25 -3.52
N VAL A 90 -1.71 -2.34 -2.67
CA VAL A 90 -2.70 -1.25 -2.55
C VAL A 90 -2.35 -0.24 -1.47
N LEU A 91 -1.74 -0.68 -0.36
CA LEU A 91 -1.39 0.16 0.80
C LEU A 91 -0.47 1.32 0.40
N LEU A 92 0.46 1.05 -0.52
CA LEU A 92 1.46 2.01 -0.96
C LEU A 92 0.94 2.94 -2.07
N THR A 93 -0.16 2.60 -2.74
CA THR A 93 -0.64 3.33 -3.93
C THR A 93 -0.99 4.79 -3.66
N PRO A 94 -1.70 5.17 -2.57
CA PRO A 94 -2.06 6.58 -2.33
C PRO A 94 -0.84 7.49 -2.31
N ALA A 95 0.18 7.14 -1.54
CA ALA A 95 1.37 7.98 -1.40
C ALA A 95 2.18 8.05 -2.70
N LEU A 96 2.27 6.94 -3.45
CA LEU A 96 2.93 6.91 -4.77
C LEU A 96 2.14 7.71 -5.82
N ALA A 97 0.81 7.67 -5.77
CA ALA A 97 -0.06 8.48 -6.62
C ALA A 97 0.10 9.97 -6.32
N GLY A 98 0.18 10.34 -5.04
CA GLY A 98 0.47 11.70 -4.62
C GLY A 98 1.84 12.19 -5.12
N LEU A 99 2.86 11.34 -5.06
CA LEU A 99 4.19 11.62 -5.59
C LEU A 99 4.16 11.94 -7.09
N VAL A 100 3.56 11.08 -7.92
CA VAL A 100 3.57 11.26 -9.38
C VAL A 100 2.64 12.37 -9.87
N THR A 101 1.63 12.74 -9.08
CA THR A 101 0.70 13.83 -9.41
C THR A 101 1.09 15.17 -8.81
N GLY A 102 2.14 15.23 -7.98
CA GLY A 102 2.60 16.44 -7.31
C GLY A 102 1.69 16.92 -6.18
N VAL A 103 0.84 16.05 -5.63
CA VAL A 103 -0.04 16.36 -4.49
C VAL A 103 0.29 15.37 -3.37
N PRO A 104 1.17 15.74 -2.42
CA PRO A 104 1.66 14.81 -1.41
C PRO A 104 0.53 14.23 -0.54
N LEU A 105 0.41 12.91 -0.53
CA LEU A 105 -0.47 12.16 0.37
C LEU A 105 0.38 11.44 1.41
N SER A 106 -0.12 11.34 2.64
CA SER A 106 0.64 10.67 3.70
C SER A 106 0.71 9.17 3.47
N ALA A 107 1.87 8.61 3.79
CA ALA A 107 2.13 7.18 3.85
C ALA A 107 2.12 6.63 5.29
N ARG A 108 1.80 7.44 6.30
CA ARG A 108 1.73 7.02 7.71
C ARG A 108 0.55 6.08 7.94
N LEU A 109 0.74 5.01 8.71
CA LEU A 109 -0.34 4.08 9.06
C LEU A 109 -1.54 4.75 9.72
N SER A 110 -1.32 5.81 10.53
CA SER A 110 -2.39 6.58 11.19
C SER A 110 -3.32 7.29 10.20
N ASP A 111 -2.80 7.59 9.02
CA ASP A 111 -3.50 8.40 8.01
C ASP A 111 -4.09 7.51 6.91
N LEU A 112 -3.75 6.21 6.90
CA LEU A 112 -4.14 5.25 5.89
C LEU A 112 -5.27 4.33 6.36
N ALA A 113 -6.14 3.96 5.41
CA ALA A 113 -7.10 2.88 5.59
C ALA A 113 -7.16 2.01 4.33
N VAL A 114 -7.40 0.71 4.49
CA VAL A 114 -7.43 -0.29 3.41
C VAL A 114 -8.82 -0.90 3.30
N ALA A 115 -9.36 -0.94 2.09
CA ALA A 115 -10.63 -1.58 1.77
C ALA A 115 -10.40 -3.07 1.52
N PHE A 116 -11.06 -3.92 2.31
CA PHE A 116 -11.01 -5.38 2.16
C PHE A 116 -12.36 -5.93 1.73
N ARG A 117 -12.37 -6.67 0.61
CA ARG A 117 -13.54 -7.43 0.19
C ARG A 117 -13.93 -8.47 1.26
N PRO A 118 -15.17 -9.00 1.23
CA PRO A 118 -15.62 -10.03 2.17
C PRO A 118 -14.76 -11.31 2.17
N ASP A 119 -14.08 -11.60 1.07
CA ASP A 119 -13.13 -12.72 0.93
C ASP A 119 -11.74 -12.41 1.51
N GLY A 120 -11.53 -11.22 2.07
CA GLY A 120 -10.27 -10.77 2.67
C GLY A 120 -9.27 -10.21 1.66
N LEU A 121 -9.64 -10.05 0.39
CA LEU A 121 -8.77 -9.46 -0.62
C LEU A 121 -8.73 -7.92 -0.48
N PRO A 122 -7.53 -7.32 -0.35
CA PRO A 122 -7.39 -5.88 -0.36
C PRO A 122 -7.65 -5.35 -1.78
N VAL A 123 -8.47 -4.31 -1.91
CA VAL A 123 -8.87 -3.76 -3.22
C VAL A 123 -8.55 -2.28 -3.41
N ALA A 124 -8.41 -1.54 -2.33
CA ALA A 124 -8.05 -0.13 -2.38
C ALA A 124 -7.42 0.31 -1.07
N ALA A 125 -6.69 1.42 -1.11
CA ALA A 125 -6.32 2.16 0.08
C ALA A 125 -6.62 3.64 -0.13
N VAL A 126 -6.85 4.34 0.97
CA VAL A 126 -7.07 5.79 0.98
C VAL A 126 -6.16 6.43 2.02
N SER A 127 -5.64 7.61 1.71
CA SER A 127 -4.96 8.47 2.66
C SER A 127 -5.87 9.62 3.06
N SER A 128 -5.88 9.94 4.35
CA SER A 128 -6.63 11.04 4.94
C SER A 128 -5.73 12.24 5.29
N GLY A 129 -4.41 12.09 5.14
CA GLY A 129 -3.43 13.10 5.54
C GLY A 129 -2.63 13.64 4.35
N ALA A 130 -2.17 14.88 4.46
CA ALA A 130 -1.12 15.41 3.59
C ALA A 130 0.23 14.74 3.91
N GLY A 131 1.00 14.43 2.88
CA GLY A 131 2.33 13.82 3.03
C GLY A 131 3.43 14.84 3.31
N GLY A 132 4.43 14.44 4.09
CA GLY A 132 5.68 15.17 4.30
C GLY A 132 6.86 14.46 3.63
N ASP A 133 7.81 13.98 4.45
CA ASP A 133 8.92 13.17 3.97
C ASP A 133 8.44 11.74 3.66
N LEU A 134 8.11 11.53 2.39
CA LEU A 134 7.59 10.25 1.91
C LEU A 134 8.54 9.07 2.19
N GLY A 135 9.86 9.27 2.14
CA GLY A 135 10.84 8.21 2.40
C GLY A 135 10.79 7.78 3.87
N ALA A 136 10.76 8.74 4.78
CA ALA A 136 10.65 8.49 6.21
C ALA A 136 9.30 7.86 6.60
N GLU A 137 8.19 8.38 6.07
CA GLU A 137 6.84 7.85 6.35
C GLU A 137 6.70 6.40 5.85
N LEU A 138 7.20 6.09 4.66
CA LEU A 138 7.21 4.72 4.13
C LEU A 138 8.13 3.81 4.93
N ARG A 139 9.30 4.29 5.38
CA ARG A 139 10.17 3.53 6.28
C ARG A 139 9.43 3.17 7.57
N GLU A 140 8.78 4.14 8.20
CA GLU A 140 8.02 3.93 9.45
C GLU A 140 6.93 2.88 9.23
N THR A 141 6.09 3.06 8.22
CA THR A 141 5.00 2.14 7.87
C THR A 141 5.50 0.72 7.60
N LEU A 142 6.54 0.56 6.77
CA LEU A 142 7.08 -0.77 6.46
C LEU A 142 7.73 -1.42 7.68
N THR A 143 8.43 -0.64 8.51
CA THR A 143 9.06 -1.14 9.75
C THR A 143 8.02 -1.61 10.77
N ALA A 144 6.83 -1.01 10.79
CA ALA A 144 5.74 -1.43 11.65
C ALA A 144 5.04 -2.71 11.13
N VAL A 145 4.75 -2.80 9.82
CA VAL A 145 3.95 -3.91 9.27
C VAL A 145 4.77 -5.17 9.02
N VAL A 146 6.00 -5.05 8.50
CA VAL A 146 6.79 -6.21 8.06
C VAL A 146 7.05 -7.22 9.20
N PRO A 147 7.41 -6.82 10.43
CA PRO A 147 7.60 -7.75 11.54
C PRO A 147 6.31 -8.51 11.91
N ALA A 148 5.14 -7.85 11.86
CA ALA A 148 3.86 -8.48 12.15
C ALA A 148 3.54 -9.61 11.16
N VAL A 149 3.76 -9.35 9.87
CA VAL A 149 3.60 -10.36 8.82
C VAL A 149 4.62 -11.49 8.94
N ALA A 150 5.88 -11.16 9.22
CA ALA A 150 6.95 -12.13 9.39
C ALA A 150 6.65 -13.11 10.53
N ALA A 151 6.11 -12.61 11.66
CA ALA A 151 5.70 -13.42 12.79
C ALA A 151 4.57 -14.40 12.43
N VAL A 152 3.53 -13.94 11.71
CA VAL A 152 2.41 -14.78 11.26
C VAL A 152 2.86 -15.84 10.26
N GLY A 153 3.72 -15.46 9.32
CA GLY A 153 4.30 -16.35 8.31
C GLY A 153 5.43 -17.25 8.84
N ARG A 154 5.88 -17.05 10.09
CA ARG A 154 7.05 -17.72 10.70
C ARG A 154 8.28 -17.69 9.80
N MET A 155 8.59 -16.52 9.25
CA MET A 155 9.66 -16.36 8.27
C MET A 155 10.51 -15.11 8.53
N ARG A 156 11.61 -15.00 7.79
CA ARG A 156 12.48 -13.82 7.84
C ARG A 156 11.78 -12.61 7.22
N GLU A 157 12.12 -11.42 7.68
CA GLU A 157 11.56 -10.16 7.16
C GLU A 157 12.09 -9.79 5.77
N ARG A 158 13.35 -10.12 5.47
CA ARG A 158 14.03 -9.68 4.23
C ARG A 158 13.24 -9.96 2.93
N PRO A 159 12.61 -11.14 2.74
CA PRO A 159 11.72 -11.38 1.60
C PRO A 159 10.51 -10.42 1.52
N LEU A 160 9.95 -10.00 2.66
CA LEU A 160 8.82 -9.07 2.70
C LEU A 160 9.22 -7.65 2.28
N TRP A 161 10.43 -7.22 2.65
CA TRP A 161 11.02 -5.98 2.15
C TRP A 161 11.24 -6.02 0.62
N ALA A 162 11.68 -7.14 0.07
CA ALA A 162 11.80 -7.30 -1.38
C ALA A 162 10.43 -7.26 -2.09
N ILE A 163 9.38 -7.78 -1.46
CA ILE A 163 8.00 -7.65 -1.97
C ILE A 163 7.54 -6.19 -1.95
N ALA A 164 7.86 -5.44 -0.89
CA ALA A 164 7.55 -4.01 -0.82
C ALA A 164 8.24 -3.23 -1.95
N THR A 165 9.51 -3.51 -2.25
CA THR A 165 10.23 -2.97 -3.42
C THR A 165 9.47 -3.25 -4.73
N ASP A 166 9.05 -4.49 -4.93
CA ASP A 166 8.34 -4.89 -6.15
C ASP A 166 6.97 -4.21 -6.24
N SER A 167 6.26 -4.03 -5.13
CA SER A 167 5.01 -3.26 -5.07
C SER A 167 5.23 -1.78 -5.43
N ILE A 168 6.28 -1.14 -4.90
CA ILE A 168 6.63 0.26 -5.25
C ILE A 168 6.89 0.37 -6.75
N ALA A 169 7.74 -0.49 -7.31
CA ALA A 169 8.05 -0.45 -8.74
C ALA A 169 6.82 -0.73 -9.62
N ASN A 170 6.03 -1.74 -9.27
CA ASN A 170 4.81 -2.06 -10.01
C ASN A 170 3.79 -0.92 -9.98
N GLN A 171 3.59 -0.28 -8.83
CA GLN A 171 2.64 0.82 -8.71
C GLN A 171 3.11 2.06 -9.46
N LEU A 172 4.40 2.44 -9.37
CA LEU A 172 4.94 3.55 -10.15
C LEU A 172 4.84 3.30 -11.67
N LEU A 173 5.09 2.06 -12.11
CA LEU A 173 4.90 1.67 -13.51
C LEU A 173 3.42 1.74 -13.93
N ALA A 174 2.50 1.24 -13.11
CA ALA A 174 1.07 1.27 -13.38
C ALA A 174 0.52 2.72 -13.44
N LEU A 175 0.92 3.56 -12.49
CA LEU A 175 0.60 4.98 -12.46
C LEU A 175 1.17 5.71 -13.69
N GLY A 176 2.43 5.43 -14.05
CA GLY A 176 3.05 5.99 -15.24
C GLY A 176 2.32 5.62 -16.53
N ARG A 177 1.82 4.39 -16.64
CA ARG A 177 0.97 3.96 -17.76
C ARG A 177 -0.36 4.69 -17.78
N ALA A 178 -1.02 4.80 -16.64
CA ALA A 178 -2.29 5.52 -16.52
C ALA A 178 -2.17 7.00 -16.90
N LEU A 179 -1.03 7.62 -16.59
CA LEU A 179 -0.73 9.03 -16.89
C LEU A 179 -0.09 9.23 -18.27
N GLY A 180 0.21 8.16 -19.03
CA GLY A 180 0.91 8.25 -20.31
C GLY A 180 2.37 8.73 -20.19
N ASN A 181 3.00 8.63 -19.02
CA ASN A 181 4.37 9.07 -18.75
C ASN A 181 5.13 8.07 -17.86
N VAL A 182 5.39 6.89 -18.41
CA VAL A 182 6.14 5.82 -17.75
C VAL A 182 7.55 6.25 -17.32
N PRO A 183 8.36 6.95 -18.15
CA PRO A 183 9.70 7.35 -17.74
C PRO A 183 9.71 8.25 -16.51
N ALA A 184 8.84 9.27 -16.44
CA ALA A 184 8.79 10.17 -15.29
C ALA A 184 8.36 9.45 -14.01
N ALA A 185 7.30 8.64 -14.07
CA ALA A 185 6.81 7.92 -12.91
C ALA A 185 7.84 6.89 -12.38
N THR A 186 8.46 6.11 -13.26
CA THR A 186 9.42 5.07 -12.86
C THR A 186 10.77 5.64 -12.39
N ALA A 187 11.13 6.87 -12.80
CA ALA A 187 12.34 7.56 -12.33
C ALA A 187 12.32 7.84 -10.81
N HIS A 188 11.14 7.91 -10.19
CA HIS A 188 11.02 8.07 -8.74
C HIS A 188 11.46 6.85 -7.93
N ALA A 189 11.52 5.66 -8.53
CA ALA A 189 11.67 4.42 -7.77
C ALA A 189 13.02 4.31 -7.04
N ALA A 190 14.13 4.60 -7.71
CA ALA A 190 15.46 4.49 -7.10
C ALA A 190 15.72 5.57 -6.03
N PRO A 191 15.42 6.87 -6.27
CA PRO A 191 15.51 7.90 -5.22
C PRO A 191 14.63 7.59 -4.01
N LEU A 192 13.40 7.13 -4.24
CA LEU A 192 12.49 6.79 -3.15
C LEU A 192 13.01 5.59 -2.34
N ALA A 193 13.51 4.55 -3.01
CA ALA A 193 14.10 3.42 -2.32
C ALA A 193 15.35 3.79 -1.51
N ALA A 194 16.17 4.73 -1.99
CA ALA A 194 17.31 5.25 -1.24
C ALA A 194 16.87 6.05 0.00
N ALA A 195 15.82 6.87 -0.14
CA ALA A 195 15.24 7.63 0.97
C ALA A 195 14.59 6.72 2.03
N ILE A 196 13.89 5.66 1.59
CA ILE A 196 13.40 4.62 2.49
C ILE A 196 14.60 3.92 3.13
N GLY A 197 15.62 3.52 2.38
CA GLY A 197 16.86 2.91 2.85
C GLY A 197 16.77 1.42 3.21
N ALA A 198 17.86 0.87 3.75
CA ALA A 198 17.95 -0.56 4.09
C ALA A 198 16.86 -1.01 5.10
N PRO A 199 16.37 -2.26 5.02
CA PRO A 199 16.84 -3.35 4.14
C PRO A 199 16.12 -3.42 2.78
N LEU A 200 15.43 -2.36 2.35
CA LEU A 200 14.71 -2.30 1.07
C LEU A 200 15.69 -2.38 -0.11
N PRO A 201 15.62 -3.42 -0.98
CA PRO A 201 16.49 -3.50 -2.15
C PRO A 201 16.12 -2.46 -3.21
N VAL A 202 17.08 -2.17 -4.09
CA VAL A 202 16.89 -1.23 -5.21
C VAL A 202 15.85 -1.79 -6.20
N PRO A 203 14.79 -1.02 -6.53
CA PRO A 203 13.82 -1.42 -7.55
C PRO A 203 14.46 -1.50 -8.93
N ARG A 204 14.01 -2.45 -9.75
CA ARG A 204 14.56 -2.70 -11.09
C ARG A 204 13.47 -2.74 -12.13
N TYR A 205 13.78 -2.22 -13.31
CA TYR A 205 12.96 -2.32 -14.50
C TYR A 205 13.76 -2.94 -15.63
N VAL A 206 13.05 -3.53 -16.58
CA VAL A 206 13.59 -4.03 -17.84
C VAL A 206 12.71 -3.52 -18.97
N ASP A 207 13.33 -3.08 -20.06
CA ASP A 207 12.63 -2.64 -21.27
C ASP A 207 12.72 -3.77 -22.30
N VAL A 208 11.57 -4.21 -22.82
CA VAL A 208 11.44 -5.32 -23.78
C VAL A 208 10.50 -4.88 -24.89
N ALA A 209 10.96 -4.95 -26.13
CA ALA A 209 10.20 -4.54 -27.32
C ALA A 209 9.54 -3.15 -27.19
N GLY A 210 10.25 -2.18 -26.60
CA GLY A 210 9.76 -0.81 -26.40
C GLY A 210 8.87 -0.59 -25.17
N ALA A 211 8.47 -1.64 -24.47
CA ALA A 211 7.65 -1.54 -23.25
C ALA A 211 8.47 -1.80 -21.98
N ARG A 212 8.21 -1.02 -20.92
CA ARG A 212 8.86 -1.18 -19.61
C ARG A 212 8.09 -2.17 -18.72
N PHE A 213 8.83 -3.01 -18.00
CA PHE A 213 8.32 -3.97 -17.03
C PHE A 213 9.13 -3.94 -15.74
N THR A 214 8.48 -4.26 -14.61
CA THR A 214 9.19 -4.48 -13.34
C THR A 214 9.99 -5.78 -13.39
N GLN A 215 11.29 -5.69 -13.08
CA GLN A 215 12.15 -6.84 -12.90
C GLN A 215 12.19 -7.23 -11.43
N ARG A 216 11.31 -8.16 -11.06
CA ARG A 216 11.07 -8.52 -9.65
C ARG A 216 12.31 -8.97 -8.91
N ALA A 217 12.45 -8.49 -7.68
CA ALA A 217 13.46 -8.93 -6.71
C ALA A 217 12.93 -10.03 -5.77
N SER A 218 11.61 -10.27 -5.76
CA SER A 218 10.96 -11.22 -4.86
C SER A 218 10.14 -12.31 -5.57
N CYS A 219 9.91 -13.41 -4.84
CA CYS A 219 8.86 -14.37 -5.14
C CYS A 219 7.68 -14.14 -4.19
N CYS A 220 6.51 -13.82 -4.74
CA CYS A 220 5.27 -13.64 -3.98
C CYS A 220 4.63 -14.97 -3.52
N LEU A 221 5.18 -16.13 -3.91
CA LEU A 221 4.68 -17.48 -3.62
C LEU A 221 3.25 -17.77 -4.12
N MET A 222 2.70 -16.94 -5.02
CA MET A 222 1.37 -17.16 -5.58
C MET A 222 1.23 -18.50 -6.31
N VAL A 223 2.31 -19.01 -6.92
CA VAL A 223 2.35 -20.32 -7.58
C VAL A 223 2.14 -21.50 -6.62
N GLU A 224 2.40 -21.30 -5.33
CA GLU A 224 2.22 -22.33 -4.29
C GLU A 224 0.78 -22.38 -3.76
N LEU A 225 -0.10 -21.47 -4.20
CA LEU A 225 -1.53 -21.54 -3.89
C LEU A 225 -2.25 -22.53 -4.81
N PRO A 226 -3.35 -23.16 -4.35
CA PRO A 226 -4.23 -23.92 -5.23
C PRO A 226 -4.72 -23.07 -6.42
N GLY A 227 -4.45 -23.52 -7.64
CA GLY A 227 -4.78 -22.78 -8.87
C GLY A 227 -3.85 -21.60 -9.17
N GLY A 228 -2.78 -21.42 -8.39
CA GLY A 228 -1.76 -20.42 -8.63
C GLY A 228 -1.00 -20.66 -9.94
N SER A 229 -0.53 -19.58 -10.55
CA SER A 229 0.32 -19.65 -11.75
C SER A 229 1.51 -18.71 -11.64
N LEU A 230 2.56 -19.02 -12.39
CA LEU A 230 3.68 -18.10 -12.56
C LEU A 230 3.19 -16.89 -13.37
N CYS A 231 3.28 -15.69 -12.83
CA CYS A 231 3.06 -14.46 -13.61
C CYS A 231 4.23 -14.19 -14.59
N THR A 232 4.02 -13.29 -15.55
CA THR A 232 4.97 -12.95 -16.64
C THR A 232 6.39 -12.64 -16.14
N SER A 233 6.55 -11.78 -15.13
CA SER A 233 7.87 -11.37 -14.63
C SER A 233 8.44 -12.26 -13.51
N CYS A 234 7.96 -13.50 -13.36
CA CYS A 234 8.35 -14.35 -12.24
C CYS A 234 9.83 -14.73 -12.22
N PRO A 235 10.55 -14.59 -11.08
CA PRO A 235 11.96 -14.99 -11.01
C PRO A 235 12.17 -16.50 -11.08
N HIS A 236 11.12 -17.31 -10.86
CA HIS A 236 11.18 -18.77 -11.05
C HIS A 236 11.04 -19.21 -12.51
N ARG A 237 10.68 -18.31 -13.43
CA ARG A 237 10.68 -18.62 -14.86
C ARG A 237 12.11 -18.62 -15.40
N LEU A 238 12.38 -19.49 -16.37
CA LEU A 238 13.65 -19.45 -17.08
C LEU A 238 13.81 -18.08 -17.77
N PRO A 239 15.03 -17.50 -17.83
CA PRO A 239 15.23 -16.18 -18.42
C PRO A 239 14.65 -16.02 -19.83
N ALA A 240 14.88 -17.00 -20.72
CA ALA A 240 14.38 -16.98 -22.09
C ALA A 240 12.84 -17.09 -22.17
N GLU A 241 12.22 -17.91 -21.33
CA GLU A 241 10.75 -18.01 -21.27
C GLU A 241 10.14 -16.69 -20.79
N ARG A 242 10.74 -16.07 -19.77
CA ARG A 242 10.32 -14.76 -19.26
C ARG A 242 10.46 -13.69 -20.34
N GLU A 243 11.56 -13.67 -21.08
CA GLU A 243 11.76 -12.72 -22.19
C GLU A 243 10.67 -12.86 -23.25
N ALA A 244 10.40 -14.06 -23.75
CA ALA A 244 9.33 -14.31 -24.73
C ALA A 244 7.94 -13.88 -24.23
N LEU A 245 7.64 -14.13 -22.95
CA LEU A 245 6.37 -13.70 -22.34
C LEU A 245 6.29 -12.17 -22.18
N LEU A 246 7.41 -11.49 -21.90
CA LEU A 246 7.46 -10.03 -21.83
C LEU A 246 7.33 -9.41 -23.23
N GLU A 247 7.95 -9.99 -24.26
CA GLU A 247 7.76 -9.59 -25.66
C GLU A 247 6.30 -9.75 -26.09
N GLN A 248 5.65 -10.85 -25.69
CA GLN A 248 4.21 -11.04 -25.93
C GLN A 248 3.37 -9.99 -25.21
N ALA A 249 3.70 -9.69 -23.96
CA ALA A 249 2.99 -8.69 -23.18
C ALA A 249 3.21 -7.26 -23.71
N ALA A 250 4.37 -6.98 -24.32
CA ALA A 250 4.70 -5.67 -24.87
C ALA A 250 3.74 -5.22 -25.97
N ARG A 251 3.09 -6.16 -26.66
CA ARG A 251 2.08 -5.87 -27.71
C ARG A 251 0.81 -5.20 -27.21
N TRP A 252 0.61 -5.13 -25.88
CA TRP A 252 -0.55 -4.50 -25.25
C TRP A 252 -0.27 -3.09 -24.73
N PHE A 253 0.95 -2.58 -24.94
CA PHE A 253 1.39 -1.23 -24.57
C PHE A 253 1.84 -0.47 -25.82
#